data_AF-A0A1B6NXR4-F1
#
_entry.id   AF-A0A1B6NXR4-F1
#
_cell.length_a   1.000
_cell.length_b   1.000
_cell.length_c   1.000
_cell.angle_alpha   90.00
_cell.angle_beta   90.00
_cell.angle_gamma   90.00
#
_symmetry.space_group_name_H-M   'P 1'
#
loop_
_entity.id
_entity.type
_entity.pdbx_description
1 polymer ?
#
loop_
_entity_poly.entity_id
_entity_poly.type
_entity_poly.pdbx_seq_one_letter_code
_entity_poly.pdbx_strand_id
1 'polypeptide(L)' 'AKATVAPKYVNPDESSETWTGRGRQPRWVKGHLDAGGSVDDLLIK' A
#
# COMPACT_ATOMS: atom_id res chain seq x y z
N ALA A 1 -6.35 -8.47 -21.83
CA ALA A 1 -6.50 -7.11 -21.30
C ALA A 1 -5.85 -7.04 -19.92
N LYS A 2 -4.92 -6.09 -19.67
CA LYS A 2 -4.42 -5.85 -18.30
C LYS A 2 -5.59 -5.30 -17.50
N ALA A 3 -6.17 -6.11 -16.62
CA ALA A 3 -7.15 -5.61 -15.67
C ALA A 3 -6.41 -4.62 -14.75
N THR A 4 -6.76 -3.34 -14.85
CA THR A 4 -6.28 -2.30 -13.95
C THR A 4 -6.82 -2.62 -12.57
N VAL A 5 -5.98 -3.18 -11.71
CA VAL A 5 -6.37 -3.50 -10.33
C VAL A 5 -6.43 -2.18 -9.58
N ALA A 6 -7.57 -1.91 -8.94
CA ALA A 6 -7.70 -0.74 -8.09
C ALA A 6 -6.64 -0.79 -6.98
N PRO A 7 -6.00 0.35 -6.65
CA PRO A 7 -5.15 0.42 -5.47
C PRO A 7 -5.96 0.05 -4.23
N LYS A 8 -5.40 -0.81 -3.37
CA LYS A 8 -6.03 -1.26 -2.12
C LYS A 8 -5.44 -0.54 -0.91
N TYR A 9 -4.18 -0.13 -1.02
CA TYR A 9 -3.42 0.51 0.03
C TYR A 9 -2.90 1.87 -0.45
N VAL A 10 -2.82 2.85 0.46
CA VAL A 10 -2.25 4.18 0.25
C VAL A 10 -1.23 4.46 1.33
N ASN A 11 -0.15 5.16 0.96
CA ASN A 11 0.82 5.62 1.92
C ASN A 11 0.24 6.80 2.74
N PRO A 12 0.20 6.73 4.08
CA PRO A 12 -0.29 7.81 4.93
C PRO A 12 0.62 9.05 4.91
N ASP A 13 1.92 8.87 4.62
CA ASP A 13 2.86 9.97 4.47
C ASP A 13 2.76 10.64 3.09
N GLU A 14 2.41 9.87 2.05
CA GLU A 14 2.36 10.32 0.65
C GLU A 14 1.15 9.73 -0.10
N SER A 15 0.05 10.47 -0.16
CA SER A 15 -1.21 10.02 -0.78
C SER A 15 -1.13 9.70 -2.29
N SER A 16 -0.03 10.10 -2.95
CA SER A 16 0.27 9.76 -4.34
C SER A 16 0.79 8.31 -4.49
N GLU A 17 1.38 7.74 -3.45
CA GLU A 17 1.86 6.37 -3.46
C GLU A 17 0.75 5.40 -3.08
N THR A 18 0.31 4.62 -4.06
CA THR A 18 -0.71 3.60 -3.85
C THR A 18 -0.20 2.22 -4.24
N TRP A 19 -0.71 1.19 -3.56
CA TRP A 19 -0.34 -0.19 -3.80
C TRP A 19 -1.59 -1.07 -3.90
N THR A 20 -1.62 -1.94 -4.90
CA THR A 20 -2.78 -2.80 -5.17
C THR A 20 -2.83 -4.03 -4.26
N GLY A 21 -1.83 -4.23 -3.40
CA GLY A 21 -1.69 -5.45 -2.60
C GLY A 21 -1.18 -6.65 -3.39
N ARG A 22 -0.87 -6.47 -4.67
CA ARG A 22 -0.36 -7.52 -5.56
C ARG A 22 1.04 -7.15 -6.05
N GLY A 23 1.93 -8.14 -6.09
CA GLY A 23 3.31 -7.97 -6.54
C GLY A 23 4.24 -7.42 -5.47
N ARG A 24 5.29 -6.72 -5.90
CA ARG A 24 6.37 -6.25 -5.01
C ARG A 24 5.84 -5.22 -4.01
N GLN A 25 6.08 -5.46 -2.71
CA GLN A 25 5.79 -4.49 -1.67
C GLN A 25 6.62 -3.21 -1.85
N PRO A 26 5.99 -2.03 -1.79
CA PRO A 26 6.69 -0.74 -1.73
C PRO A 26 7.54 -0.59 -0.47
N ARG A 27 8.48 0.36 -0.51
CA ARG A 27 9.34 0.66 0.66
C ARG A 27 8.52 1.21 1.83
N TRP A 28 7.52 2.04 1.57
CA TRP A 28 6.66 2.62 2.62
C TRP A 28 5.82 1.56 3.32
N VAL A 29 5.27 0.57 2.60
CA VAL A 29 4.56 -0.57 3.22
C VAL A 29 5.50 -1.33 4.13
N LYS A 30 6.72 -1.62 3.66
CA LYS A 30 7.72 -2.29 4.48
C LYS A 30 8.11 -1.46 5.70
N GLY A 31 8.33 -0.16 5.54
CA GLY A 31 8.67 0.75 6.63
C GLY A 31 7.56 0.85 7.67
N HIS A 32 6.31 0.90 7.24
CA HIS A 32 5.14 0.90 8.12
C HIS A 32 5.02 -0.41 8.90
N LEU A 33 5.24 -1.56 8.25
CA LEU A 33 5.29 -2.86 8.92
C LEU A 33 6.47 -2.97 9.91
N ASP A 34 7.64 -2.41 9.57
CA ASP A 34 8.83 -2.40 10.44
C ASP A 34 8.63 -1.50 11.67
N ALA A 35 7.87 -0.42 11.53
CA ALA A 35 7.44 0.45 12.63
C ALA A 35 6.41 -0.20 13.57
N GLY A 36 5.99 -1.45 13.31
CA GLY A 36 4.97 -2.17 14.07
C GLY A 36 3.54 -1.88 13.64
N GLY A 37 3.36 -1.12 12.56
CA GLY A 37 2.08 -0.90 11.92
C GLY A 37 1.61 -2.13 11.13
N SER A 38 0.35 -2.13 10.72
CA SER A 38 -0.24 -3.20 9.90
C SER A 38 -0.61 -2.67 8.53
N VAL A 39 -0.52 -3.53 7.52
CA VAL A 39 -0.90 -3.15 6.16
C VAL A 39 -2.38 -2.75 6.07
N ASP A 40 -3.22 -3.23 6.99
CA ASP A 40 -4.62 -2.82 7.13
C ASP A 40 -4.81 -1.35 7.52
N ASP A 41 -3.83 -0.72 8.19
CA ASP A 41 -3.88 0.72 8.48
C ASP A 41 -3.74 1.56 7.20
N LEU A 42 -3.07 0.97 6.21
CA LEU A 42 -2.82 1.57 4.91
C LEU A 42 -4.01 1.35 3.95
N LEU A 43 -5.09 0.66 4.36
CA LEU A 43 -6.22 0.39 3.46
C LEU A 43 -6.91 1.68 3.02
N ILE A 44 -7.12 1.80 1.71
CA ILE A 44 -8.07 2.78 1.16
C ILE A 44 -9.47 2.26 1.49
N LYS A 45 -10.28 3.07 2.18
CA LYS A 45 -11.64 2.74 2.62
C LYS A 45 -12.69 3.30 1.67
#